data_AF-A0A842XJW6-F1
#
_entry.id   AF-A0A842XJW6-F1
#
_cell.length_a   1.000
_cell.length_b   1.000
_cell.length_c   1.000
_cell.angle_alpha   90.00
_cell.angle_beta   90.00
_cell.angle_gamma   90.00
#
_symmetry.space_group_name_H-M   'P 1'
#
loop_
_entity.id
_entity.type
_entity.pdbx_description
1 polymer ?
#
loop_
_entity_poly.entity_id
_entity_poly.type
_entity_poly.pdbx_seq_one_letter_code
_entity_poly.pdbx_strand_id
1 'polypeptide(L)'
;MRNPNVKYYQIPSKSQPPNSKTKEEKIYNIRERVFCFAQRVLEIAEMLPQNRVCDVLRTQIVKSGTSIGANMEEADGAVTKRDFINKITIARKEAKETKYWLRLI
;
A
#
# COMPACT_ATOMS: atom_id res chain seq x y z
N MET A 1 -9.47 38.91 35.37
CA MET A 1 -10.39 37.90 35.95
C MET A 1 -10.27 36.63 35.13
N ARG A 2 -9.73 35.54 35.71
CA ARG A 2 -9.49 34.24 35.05
C ARG A 2 -10.64 33.29 35.38
N ASN A 3 -11.19 32.62 34.36
CA ASN A 3 -12.28 31.66 34.51
C ASN A 3 -11.74 30.31 35.02
N PRO A 4 -12.25 29.75 36.14
CA PRO A 4 -11.66 28.61 36.84
C PRO A 4 -12.12 27.20 36.37
N ASN A 5 -12.54 27.02 35.11
CA ASN A 5 -12.98 25.70 34.61
C ASN A 5 -11.97 24.99 33.71
N VAL A 6 -10.86 24.54 34.29
CA VAL A 6 -10.01 23.49 33.70
C VAL A 6 -10.06 22.27 34.64
N LYS A 7 -10.89 21.28 34.30
CA LYS A 7 -10.92 20.00 35.00
C LYS A 7 -9.73 19.16 34.53
N TYR A 8 -8.77 18.93 35.43
CA TYR A 8 -7.68 17.99 35.24
C TYR A 8 -8.23 16.57 35.01
N TYR A 9 -7.71 15.86 34.00
CA TYR A 9 -7.96 14.44 33.81
C TYR A 9 -7.34 13.65 34.97
N GLN A 10 -8.16 13.01 35.79
CA GLN A 10 -7.74 12.01 36.77
C GLN A 10 -7.61 10.65 36.08
N ILE A 11 -6.45 9.99 36.26
CA ILE A 11 -6.20 8.59 35.89
C ILE A 11 -6.64 7.70 37.07
N PRO A 12 -7.51 6.71 36.87
CA PRO A 12 -7.66 5.62 37.83
C PRO A 12 -6.91 4.36 37.36
N SER A 13 -5.97 3.90 38.18
CA SER A 13 -5.37 2.57 38.10
C SER A 13 -6.35 1.51 38.63
N LYS A 14 -6.36 0.33 37.98
CA LYS A 14 -6.49 -1.00 38.61
C LYS A 14 -6.30 -2.10 37.56
N SER A 15 -5.32 -2.96 37.82
CA SER A 15 -4.96 -4.18 37.10
C SER A 15 -6.09 -5.23 37.09
N GLN A 16 -6.39 -5.80 35.92
CA GLN A 16 -7.21 -7.00 35.73
C GLN A 16 -6.33 -8.17 35.21
N PRO A 17 -6.68 -9.45 35.50
CA PRO A 17 -5.81 -10.61 35.31
C PRO A 17 -5.61 -10.98 33.84
N PRO A 18 -4.54 -11.74 33.49
CA PRO A 18 -4.19 -12.00 32.10
C PRO A 18 -4.96 -13.23 31.58
N ASN A 19 -6.02 -13.04 30.78
CA ASN A 19 -6.33 -13.93 29.65
C ASN A 19 -7.52 -13.43 28.80
N SER A 20 -7.27 -12.99 27.58
CA SER A 20 -7.87 -13.62 26.40
C SER A 20 -6.97 -13.29 25.21
N LYS A 21 -6.65 -14.26 24.36
CA LYS A 21 -5.88 -14.04 23.14
C LYS A 21 -6.63 -13.03 22.25
N THR A 22 -6.33 -11.75 22.37
CA THR A 22 -6.70 -10.76 21.37
C THR A 22 -5.99 -11.17 20.08
N LYS A 23 -6.75 -11.69 19.10
CA LYS A 23 -6.30 -11.64 17.71
C LYS A 23 -5.90 -10.19 17.48
N GLU A 24 -4.61 -9.91 17.34
CA GLU A 24 -4.16 -8.60 16.87
C GLU A 24 -4.95 -8.33 15.59
N GLU A 25 -5.83 -7.33 15.60
CA GLU A 25 -6.45 -6.85 14.39
C GLU A 25 -5.32 -6.33 13.50
N LYS A 26 -4.91 -7.15 12.53
CA LYS A 26 -3.93 -6.74 11.54
C LYS A 26 -4.54 -5.56 10.78
N ILE A 27 -4.08 -4.36 11.11
CA ILE A 27 -4.37 -3.16 10.32
C ILE A 27 -3.74 -3.41 8.94
N TYR A 28 -4.56 -3.79 7.98
CA TYR A 28 -4.12 -4.04 6.60
C TYR A 28 -3.87 -2.71 5.90
N ASN A 29 -2.67 -2.14 6.06
CA ASN A 29 -2.27 -0.94 5.35
C ASN A 29 -2.00 -1.27 3.88
N ILE A 30 -2.93 -0.91 3.00
CA ILE A 30 -2.80 -1.16 1.57
C ILE A 30 -1.67 -0.36 0.93
N ARG A 31 -1.39 0.87 1.40
CA ARG A 31 -0.32 1.74 0.86
C ARG A 31 1.04 1.11 1.07
N GLU A 32 1.30 0.66 2.29
CA GLU A 32 2.55 -0.04 2.61
C GLU A 32 2.70 -1.32 1.78
N ARG A 33 1.62 -2.09 1.61
CA ARG A 33 1.65 -3.32 0.83
C ARG A 33 1.95 -3.09 -0.64
N VAL A 34 1.42 -2.03 -1.26
CA VAL A 34 1.70 -1.71 -2.66
C VAL A 34 3.10 -1.12 -2.83
N PHE A 35 3.61 -0.39 -1.84
CA PHE A 35 4.99 0.08 -1.81
C PHE A 35 5.98 -1.10 -1.73
N CYS A 36 5.83 -2.00 -0.76
CA CYS A 36 6.65 -3.21 -0.68
C CYS A 36 6.47 -4.14 -1.90
N PHE A 37 5.30 -4.12 -2.55
CA PHE A 37 5.11 -4.83 -3.81
C PHE A 37 5.94 -4.21 -4.94
N ALA A 38 5.93 -2.89 -5.08
CA ALA A 38 6.74 -2.19 -6.07
C ALA A 38 8.25 -2.46 -5.87
N GLN A 39 8.75 -2.45 -4.63
CA GLN A 39 10.14 -2.81 -4.34
C GLN A 39 10.49 -4.23 -4.81
N ARG A 40 9.64 -5.21 -4.52
CA ARG A 40 9.84 -6.60 -4.99
C ARG A 40 9.77 -6.73 -6.52
N VAL A 41 8.95 -5.93 -7.19
CA VAL A 41 8.93 -5.88 -8.66
C VAL A 41 10.27 -5.37 -9.19
N LEU A 42 10.87 -4.35 -8.59
CA LEU A 42 12.19 -3.85 -8.96
C LEU A 42 13.27 -4.92 -8.72
N GLU A 43 13.23 -5.63 -7.60
CA GLU A 43 14.15 -6.74 -7.32
C GLU A 43 14.06 -7.85 -8.38
N ILE A 44 12.84 -8.26 -8.76
CA ILE A 44 12.61 -9.25 -9.83
C ILE A 44 13.19 -8.75 -11.16
N ALA A 45 12.96 -7.48 -11.49
CA ALA A 45 13.42 -6.85 -12.72
C ALA A 45 14.96 -6.85 -12.83
N GLU A 46 15.68 -6.63 -11.73
CA GLU A 46 17.14 -6.71 -11.65
C GLU A 46 17.68 -8.14 -11.77
N MET A 47 16.91 -9.15 -11.36
CA MET A 47 17.29 -10.56 -11.47
C MET A 47 17.14 -11.13 -12.88
N LEU A 48 16.48 -10.42 -13.80
CA LEU A 48 16.28 -10.89 -15.17
C LEU A 48 17.59 -10.92 -15.98
N PRO A 49 17.87 -11.99 -16.76
CA PRO A 49 19.07 -12.09 -17.57
C PRO A 49 19.28 -10.91 -18.52
N GLN A 50 20.54 -10.59 -18.84
CA GLN A 50 20.86 -9.51 -19.78
C GLN A 50 20.71 -9.98 -21.22
N ASN A 51 19.49 -9.82 -21.77
CA ASN A 51 19.20 -10.06 -23.18
C ASN A 51 17.98 -9.24 -23.64
N ARG A 52 17.83 -9.09 -24.95
CA ARG A 52 16.80 -8.25 -25.57
C ARG A 52 15.36 -8.61 -25.17
N VAL A 53 15.05 -9.89 -24.94
CA VAL A 53 13.69 -10.32 -24.53
C VAL A 53 13.44 -9.89 -23.08
N CYS A 54 14.42 -10.11 -22.21
CA CYS A 54 14.36 -9.74 -20.82
C CYS A 54 14.36 -8.21 -20.62
N ASP A 55 14.99 -7.43 -21.50
CA ASP A 55 14.93 -5.97 -21.46
C ASP A 55 13.51 -5.44 -21.65
N VAL A 56 12.75 -6.06 -22.55
CA VAL A 56 11.33 -5.75 -22.77
C VAL A 56 10.52 -6.14 -21.54
N LEU A 57 10.69 -7.36 -21.01
CA LEU A 57 9.98 -7.82 -19.81
C LEU A 57 10.28 -6.93 -18.59
N ARG A 58 11.54 -6.54 -18.40
CA ARG A 58 12.00 -5.63 -17.35
C ARG A 58 11.26 -4.31 -17.43
N THR A 59 11.20 -3.72 -18.63
CA THR A 59 10.48 -2.46 -18.84
C THR A 59 8.99 -2.59 -18.54
N GLN A 60 8.34 -3.65 -19.03
CA GLN A 60 6.90 -3.85 -18.87
C GLN A 60 6.50 -4.11 -17.41
N ILE A 61 7.24 -4.96 -16.71
CA ILE A 61 6.94 -5.28 -15.32
C ILE A 61 7.23 -4.10 -14.39
N VAL A 62 8.33 -3.37 -14.60
CA VAL A 62 8.66 -2.18 -13.78
C VAL A 62 7.61 -1.10 -13.96
N LYS A 63 7.19 -0.81 -15.21
CA LYS A 63 6.17 0.20 -15.47
C LYS A 63 4.84 -0.17 -14.84
N SER A 64 4.31 -1.35 -15.15
CA SER A 64 2.99 -1.75 -14.63
C SER A 64 3.01 -1.92 -13.11
N GLY A 65 4.05 -2.57 -12.55
CA GLY A 65 4.11 -2.89 -11.12
C GLY A 65 4.25 -1.67 -10.22
N THR A 66 5.04 -0.68 -10.63
CA THR A 66 5.20 0.58 -9.87
C THR A 66 4.01 1.52 -10.05
N SER A 67 3.33 1.48 -11.21
CA SER A 67 2.12 2.27 -11.51
C SER A 67 0.95 1.95 -10.55
N ILE A 68 0.89 0.74 -9.99
CA ILE A 68 -0.11 0.37 -8.97
C ILE A 68 0.00 1.27 -7.75
N GLY A 69 1.22 1.40 -7.20
CA GLY A 69 1.49 2.25 -6.04
C GLY A 69 1.29 3.73 -6.36
N ALA A 70 1.79 4.19 -7.51
CA ALA A 70 1.62 5.57 -7.95
C ALA A 70 0.14 5.98 -8.04
N ASN A 71 -0.70 5.17 -8.67
CA ASN A 71 -2.15 5.45 -8.76
C ASN A 71 -2.86 5.38 -7.40
N MET A 72 -2.38 4.53 -6.47
CA MET A 72 -2.90 4.50 -5.10
C MET A 72 -2.56 5.79 -4.34
N GLU A 73 -1.34 6.32 -4.51
CA GLU A 73 -0.92 7.60 -3.92
C GLU A 73 -1.70 8.78 -4.53
N GLU A 74 -1.95 8.77 -5.85
CA GLU A 74 -2.82 9.77 -6.48
C GLU A 74 -4.27 9.69 -5.99
N ALA A 75 -4.77 8.49 -5.67
CA ALA A 75 -6.11 8.31 -5.11
C ALA A 75 -6.23 8.96 -3.72
N ASP A 76 -5.17 8.95 -2.91
CA ASP A 76 -5.14 9.59 -1.59
C ASP A 76 -5.32 11.12 -1.68
N GLY A 77 -4.80 11.73 -2.75
CA GLY A 77 -4.99 13.16 -3.05
C GLY A 77 -6.26 13.49 -3.84
N ALA A 78 -7.15 12.52 -4.09
CA ALA A 78 -8.30 12.73 -4.97
C ALA A 78 -9.31 13.72 -4.39
N VAL A 79 -9.69 14.73 -5.19
CA VAL A 79 -10.62 15.79 -4.76
C VAL A 79 -12.08 15.33 -4.79
N THR A 80 -12.39 14.30 -5.59
CA THR A 80 -13.76 13.78 -5.70
C THR A 80 -13.79 12.26 -5.60
N LYS A 81 -14.93 11.72 -5.18
CA LYS A 81 -15.16 10.27 -5.17
C LYS A 81 -14.99 9.63 -6.55
N ARG A 82 -15.37 10.34 -7.62
CA ARG A 82 -15.22 9.85 -9.00
C ARG A 82 -13.74 9.73 -9.37
N ASP A 83 -12.94 10.73 -9.03
CA ASP A 83 -11.50 10.71 -9.27
C ASP A 83 -10.82 9.60 -8.47
N PHE A 84 -11.14 9.46 -7.17
CA PHE A 84 -10.69 8.34 -6.34
C PHE A 84 -10.97 6.98 -7.02
N ILE A 85 -12.22 6.74 -7.42
CA ILE A 85 -12.61 5.48 -8.08
C ILE A 85 -11.83 5.27 -9.38
N ASN A 86 -11.62 6.33 -10.16
CA ASN A 86 -10.85 6.26 -11.40
C ASN A 86 -9.41 5.83 -11.15
N LYS A 87 -8.71 6.46 -10.18
CA LYS A 87 -7.33 6.11 -9.81
C LYS A 87 -7.20 4.67 -9.30
N ILE A 88 -8.10 4.23 -8.42
CA ILE A 88 -8.15 2.83 -7.95
C ILE A 88 -8.43 1.86 -9.10
N THR A 89 -9.27 2.25 -10.05
CA THR A 89 -9.56 1.42 -11.25
C THR A 89 -8.33 1.26 -12.13
N ILE A 90 -7.54 2.32 -12.30
CA ILE A 90 -6.27 2.26 -13.03
C ILE A 90 -5.29 1.35 -12.29
N ALA A 91 -5.09 1.54 -10.98
CA ALA A 91 -4.24 0.66 -10.16
C ALA A 91 -4.61 -0.83 -10.29
N ARG A 92 -5.91 -1.15 -10.35
CA ARG A 92 -6.39 -2.52 -10.58
C ARG A 92 -6.07 -3.04 -11.99
N LYS A 93 -6.13 -2.19 -13.03
CA LYS A 93 -5.75 -2.58 -14.40
C LYS A 93 -4.25 -2.91 -14.45
N GLU A 94 -3.43 -2.03 -13.87
CA GLU A 94 -1.98 -2.22 -13.75
C GLU A 94 -1.65 -3.52 -13.01
N ALA A 95 -2.33 -3.81 -11.90
CA ALA A 95 -2.14 -5.07 -11.17
C ALA A 95 -2.43 -6.33 -12.02
N LYS A 96 -3.42 -6.27 -12.91
CA LYS A 96 -3.71 -7.39 -13.83
C LYS A 96 -2.62 -7.54 -14.88
N GLU A 97 -2.11 -6.43 -15.38
CA GLU A 97 -1.02 -6.40 -16.35
C GLU A 97 0.30 -6.89 -15.73
N THR A 98 0.69 -6.39 -14.56
CA THR A 98 1.85 -6.90 -13.82
C THR A 98 1.75 -8.40 -13.55
N LYS A 99 0.55 -8.91 -13.20
CA LYS A 99 0.31 -10.34 -13.05
C LYS A 99 0.53 -11.11 -14.35
N TYR A 100 0.20 -10.54 -15.51
CA TYR A 100 0.47 -11.16 -16.80
C TYR A 100 1.98 -11.22 -17.07
N TRP A 101 2.71 -10.13 -16.87
CA TRP A 101 4.17 -10.09 -17.05
C TRP A 101 4.90 -11.06 -16.11
N LEU A 102 4.49 -11.15 -14.84
CA LEU A 102 5.01 -12.11 -13.87
C LEU A 102 4.79 -13.58 -14.26
N ARG A 103 3.83 -13.89 -15.14
CA ARG A 103 3.61 -15.26 -15.65
C ARG A 103 4.49 -15.62 -16.84
N LEU A 104 5.13 -14.62 -17.44
CA LEU A 104 6.05 -14.79 -18.57
C LEU A 104 7.51 -14.91 -18.13
N ILE A 105 7.79 -14.54 -16.88
CA ILE A 105 9.08 -14.69 -16.19
C ILE A 105 9.10 -16.06 -15.51
#